data_AF-A0AAJ7SB64-F1
#
_entry.id   AF-A0AAJ7SB64-F1
#
_cell.length_a   1.000
_cell.length_b   1.000
_cell.length_c   1.000
_cell.angle_alpha   90.00
_cell.angle_beta   90.00
_cell.angle_gamma   90.00
#
_symmetry.space_group_name_H-M   'P 1'
#
loop_
_entity.id
_entity.type
_entity.pdbx_description
1 polymer ?
#
loop_
_entity_poly.entity_id
_entity_poly.type
_entity_poly.pdbx_seq_one_letter_code
_entity_poly.pdbx_strand_id
1 'polypeptide(L)'
;MMTTSSAPKCVLQRSFSESAAPSAMKMEVETESETDSEVQSELETHALIKSAIHRSTTSTDLTGDFSKPCVLPLAEGHHDDLRSISTETMAALIRGQFNDQISSFKIVDCRYPYEFDAGHIQGAVNLYSKDLIEQILLNPLTSTPEIQPDSNKRNILIFHCEFSWERGPNMSRFLRSLDRQRNKEHYPALYYPEVYLLHGGYEQFYKQQKELCSPQGYRPMKHPDHEADLRQFRNKSKSWQGDKSRINSNIVGANLKRLGF
;
A
#
# COMPACT_ATOMS: atom_id res chain seq x y z
N MET A 1 66.72 21.78 27.47
CA MET A 1 67.59 21.23 26.40
C MET A 1 66.91 21.60 25.09
N MET A 2 67.26 22.76 24.52
CA MET A 2 68.25 22.89 23.41
C MET A 2 67.83 22.02 22.22
N THR A 3 67.60 22.48 20.99
CA THR A 3 67.81 23.77 20.31
C THR A 3 67.31 23.58 18.85
N THR A 4 66.65 24.59 18.27
CA THR A 4 66.83 25.18 16.91
C THR A 4 67.25 24.26 15.73
N SER A 5 66.86 24.37 14.46
CA SER A 5 66.37 25.46 13.57
C SER A 5 66.61 24.93 12.13
N SER A 6 66.05 25.65 11.13
CA SER A 6 66.68 25.91 9.81
C SER A 6 66.11 25.17 8.59
N ALA A 7 65.31 25.90 7.81
CA ALA A 7 65.28 25.77 6.34
C ALA A 7 66.58 26.34 5.73
N PRO A 8 66.95 26.00 4.47
CA PRO A 8 66.73 26.97 3.39
C PRO A 8 66.51 26.41 1.95
N LYS A 9 65.84 27.25 1.14
CA LYS A 9 66.00 27.60 -0.30
C LYS A 9 66.52 26.60 -1.37
N CYS A 10 65.66 26.42 -2.38
CA CYS A 10 65.80 26.72 -3.82
C CYS A 10 67.05 26.27 -4.61
N VAL A 11 66.86 25.40 -5.61
CA VAL A 11 67.65 25.37 -6.85
C VAL A 11 66.73 25.07 -8.05
N LEU A 12 66.94 25.84 -9.11
CA LEU A 12 66.25 25.86 -10.40
C LEU A 12 67.29 25.47 -11.46
N GLN A 13 66.99 24.54 -12.37
CA GLN A 13 67.68 24.34 -13.66
C GLN A 13 66.77 23.46 -14.55
N ARG A 14 66.16 24.01 -15.62
CA ARG A 14 66.63 24.04 -17.04
C ARG A 14 66.79 22.62 -17.63
N SER A 15 66.35 22.25 -18.82
CA SER A 15 65.61 22.83 -19.97
C SER A 15 65.62 21.74 -21.08
N PHE A 16 64.88 21.96 -22.18
CA PHE A 16 64.89 21.26 -23.49
C PHE A 16 63.98 20.02 -23.63
N SER A 17 63.30 19.75 -24.74
CA SER A 17 62.78 20.51 -25.90
C SER A 17 62.11 19.49 -26.85
N GLU A 18 61.05 19.90 -27.56
CA GLU A 18 60.51 19.29 -28.81
C GLU A 18 59.89 17.89 -28.69
N SER A 19 58.83 17.49 -29.41
CA SER A 19 58.19 17.97 -30.65
C SER A 19 56.72 17.52 -30.70
N ALA A 20 55.92 18.18 -31.55
CA ALA A 20 54.48 17.96 -31.70
C ALA A 20 54.07 16.83 -32.68
N ALA A 21 52.88 16.26 -32.40
CA ALA A 21 51.85 15.64 -33.27
C ALA A 21 52.10 14.23 -33.89
N PRO A 22 51.05 13.42 -34.24
CA PRO A 22 49.62 13.77 -34.35
C PRO A 22 48.59 12.82 -33.66
N SER A 23 47.37 13.35 -33.61
CA SER A 23 46.04 12.77 -33.38
C SER A 23 45.85 11.24 -33.42
N ALA A 24 45.20 10.72 -32.38
CA ALA A 24 44.30 9.56 -32.49
C ALA A 24 43.01 9.89 -31.72
N MET A 25 41.91 10.07 -32.45
CA MET A 25 40.56 10.04 -31.89
C MET A 25 40.37 8.67 -31.23
N LYS A 26 40.32 8.63 -29.90
CA LYS A 26 39.84 7.47 -29.17
C LYS A 26 38.31 7.54 -29.20
N MET A 27 37.71 6.64 -29.97
CA MET A 27 36.29 6.34 -29.87
C MET A 27 36.11 5.64 -28.52
N GLU A 28 35.64 6.37 -27.52
CA GLU A 28 35.15 5.76 -26.28
C GLU A 28 33.79 5.14 -26.62
N VAL A 29 33.83 3.82 -26.81
CA VAL A 29 32.65 2.96 -26.79
C VAL A 29 32.27 2.83 -25.32
N GLU A 30 31.39 3.70 -24.86
CA GLU A 30 30.69 3.54 -23.59
C GLU A 30 29.18 3.59 -23.87
N THR A 31 28.47 2.69 -23.18
CA THR A 31 27.00 2.59 -23.00
C THR A 31 26.14 2.11 -24.18
N GLU A 32 26.26 0.82 -24.56
CA GLU A 32 25.19 0.08 -25.26
C GLU A 32 24.47 -0.94 -24.33
N SER A 33 25.04 -1.28 -23.18
CA SER A 33 24.50 -2.34 -22.29
C SER A 33 23.43 -1.86 -21.32
N GLU A 34 23.45 -0.59 -20.90
CA GLU A 34 22.45 -0.03 -19.98
C GLU A 34 21.13 0.23 -20.71
N THR A 35 21.20 0.72 -21.95
CA THR A 35 20.03 1.06 -22.79
C THR A 35 19.19 -0.15 -23.19
N ASP A 36 19.82 -1.30 -23.45
CA ASP A 36 19.11 -2.52 -23.86
C ASP A 36 18.34 -3.15 -22.68
N SER A 37 18.90 -3.04 -21.47
CA SER A 37 18.28 -3.52 -20.23
C SER A 37 17.05 -2.69 -19.82
N GLU A 38 17.13 -1.36 -19.98
CA GLU A 38 16.02 -0.45 -19.71
C GLU A 38 14.88 -0.68 -20.72
N VAL A 39 15.18 -0.75 -22.02
CA VAL A 39 14.19 -1.02 -23.07
C VAL A 39 13.50 -2.37 -22.87
N GLN A 40 14.24 -3.41 -22.47
CA GLN A 40 13.65 -4.72 -22.19
C GLN A 40 12.73 -4.69 -20.96
N SER A 41 13.11 -3.98 -19.89
CA SER A 41 12.28 -3.81 -18.69
C SER A 41 10.97 -3.04 -18.95
N GLU A 42 11.01 -2.04 -19.83
CA GLU A 42 9.83 -1.28 -20.24
C GLU A 42 8.85 -2.15 -21.06
N LEU A 43 9.37 -2.98 -21.97
CA LEU A 43 8.57 -3.90 -22.77
C LEU A 43 7.87 -4.97 -21.91
N GLU A 44 8.57 -5.53 -20.92
CA GLU A 44 8.00 -6.49 -19.95
C GLU A 44 6.88 -5.84 -19.12
N THR A 45 7.13 -4.65 -18.60
CA THR A 45 6.14 -3.87 -17.82
C THR A 45 4.89 -3.59 -18.65
N HIS A 46 5.07 -3.16 -19.91
CA HIS A 46 3.97 -2.90 -20.82
C HIS A 46 3.15 -4.16 -21.15
N ALA A 47 3.80 -5.31 -21.29
CA ALA A 47 3.12 -6.59 -21.50
C ALA A 47 2.25 -6.98 -20.27
N LEU A 48 2.77 -6.78 -19.05
CA LEU A 48 2.03 -7.05 -17.81
C LEU A 48 0.78 -6.15 -17.70
N ILE A 49 0.92 -4.86 -18.00
CA ILE A 49 -0.20 -3.91 -18.01
C ILE A 49 -1.27 -4.34 -19.02
N LYS A 50 -0.89 -4.67 -20.25
CA LYS A 50 -1.82 -5.15 -21.28
C LYS A 50 -2.57 -6.41 -20.83
N SER A 51 -1.85 -7.36 -20.23
CA SER A 51 -2.44 -8.59 -19.72
C SER A 51 -3.41 -8.34 -18.56
N ALA A 52 -3.07 -7.43 -17.64
CA ALA A 52 -3.94 -7.05 -16.53
C ALA A 52 -5.26 -6.42 -17.03
N ILE A 53 -5.18 -5.47 -17.96
CA ILE A 53 -6.37 -4.83 -18.55
C ILE A 53 -7.21 -5.84 -19.34
N HIS A 54 -6.58 -6.80 -20.02
CA HIS A 54 -7.33 -7.87 -20.70
C HIS A 54 -8.05 -8.81 -19.71
N ARG A 55 -7.41 -9.15 -18.57
CA ARG A 55 -8.03 -9.96 -17.53
C ARG A 55 -9.24 -9.30 -16.91
N SER A 56 -9.23 -7.97 -16.75
CA SER A 56 -10.35 -7.23 -16.16
C SER A 56 -11.67 -7.35 -16.95
N THR A 57 -11.62 -7.77 -18.22
CA THR A 57 -12.84 -7.98 -19.03
C THR A 57 -13.29 -9.44 -19.09
N THR A 58 -12.43 -10.39 -18.70
CA THR A 58 -12.65 -11.83 -18.91
C THR A 58 -12.80 -12.63 -17.62
N SER A 59 -12.33 -12.12 -16.48
CA SER A 59 -12.28 -12.83 -15.21
C SER A 59 -12.93 -12.05 -14.09
N THR A 60 -13.65 -12.76 -13.21
CA THR A 60 -14.12 -12.24 -11.92
C THR A 60 -13.07 -12.49 -10.84
N ASP A 61 -13.18 -11.80 -9.70
CA ASP A 61 -12.34 -12.04 -8.51
C ASP A 61 -10.84 -11.71 -8.63
N LEU A 62 -10.52 -10.71 -9.45
CA LEU A 62 -9.15 -10.20 -9.57
C LEU A 62 -8.75 -9.27 -8.42
N THR A 63 -7.44 -9.14 -8.22
CA THR A 63 -6.82 -8.08 -7.42
C THR A 63 -7.13 -6.71 -8.02
N GLY A 64 -6.98 -5.66 -7.22
CA GLY A 64 -7.35 -4.30 -7.56
C GLY A 64 -6.63 -3.73 -8.78
N ASP A 65 -5.44 -4.24 -9.11
CA ASP A 65 -4.61 -3.91 -10.28
C ASP A 65 -4.84 -4.85 -11.48
N PHE A 66 -5.80 -5.79 -11.37
CA PHE A 66 -6.19 -6.77 -12.38
C PHE A 66 -5.10 -7.77 -12.77
N SER A 67 -4.01 -7.81 -12.02
CA SER A 67 -2.85 -8.64 -12.36
C SER A 67 -3.08 -10.11 -12.03
N LYS A 68 -3.85 -10.43 -10.98
CA LYS A 68 -3.97 -11.81 -10.47
C LYS A 68 -5.37 -12.10 -9.93
N PRO A 69 -5.82 -13.37 -9.91
CA PRO A 69 -6.95 -13.77 -9.09
C PRO A 69 -6.63 -13.61 -7.60
N CYS A 70 -7.64 -13.37 -6.76
CA CYS A 70 -7.51 -13.34 -5.30
C CYS A 70 -6.85 -14.64 -4.78
N VAL A 71 -5.87 -14.50 -3.89
CA VAL A 71 -5.12 -15.63 -3.30
C VAL A 71 -5.91 -16.34 -2.21
N LEU A 72 -6.69 -15.59 -1.43
CA LEU A 72 -7.52 -16.16 -0.38
C LEU A 72 -8.88 -16.62 -0.92
N PRO A 73 -9.42 -17.74 -0.41
CA PRO A 73 -10.80 -18.16 -0.68
C PRO A 73 -11.79 -17.05 -0.28
N LEU A 74 -12.61 -16.64 -1.25
CA LEU A 74 -13.62 -15.61 -1.04
C LEU A 74 -14.88 -16.20 -0.40
N ALA A 75 -15.50 -15.41 0.47
CA ALA A 75 -16.80 -15.68 1.07
C ALA A 75 -17.84 -14.70 0.54
N GLU A 76 -19.12 -15.07 0.63
CA GLU A 76 -20.21 -14.16 0.31
C GLU A 76 -20.16 -12.94 1.24
N GLY A 77 -20.13 -11.75 0.63
CA GLY A 77 -20.04 -10.47 1.32
C GLY A 77 -21.36 -9.70 1.25
N HIS A 78 -21.50 -8.69 2.11
CA HIS A 78 -22.60 -7.73 2.01
C HIS A 78 -22.34 -6.62 0.97
N HIS A 79 -21.11 -6.54 0.46
CA HIS A 79 -20.65 -5.47 -0.43
C HIS A 79 -20.09 -6.10 -1.71
N ASP A 80 -20.83 -6.02 -2.80
CA ASP A 80 -20.47 -6.65 -4.09
C ASP A 80 -19.13 -6.13 -4.65
N ASP A 81 -18.80 -4.87 -4.38
CA ASP A 81 -17.56 -4.23 -4.82
C ASP A 81 -16.33 -4.64 -4.00
N LEU A 82 -16.50 -5.29 -2.84
CA LEU A 82 -15.42 -5.67 -1.93
C LEU A 82 -15.22 -7.18 -1.91
N ARG A 83 -13.96 -7.61 -1.85
CA ARG A 83 -13.63 -9.03 -1.71
C ARG A 83 -13.70 -9.40 -0.23
N SER A 84 -14.63 -10.30 0.12
CA SER A 84 -14.83 -10.71 1.51
C SER A 84 -14.19 -12.08 1.76
N ILE A 85 -13.67 -12.29 2.96
CA ILE A 85 -13.18 -13.60 3.44
C ILE A 85 -13.94 -14.02 4.70
N SER A 86 -14.05 -15.32 4.95
CA SER A 86 -14.69 -15.83 6.16
C SER A 86 -13.75 -15.75 7.37
N THR A 87 -14.31 -15.92 8.55
CA THR A 87 -13.57 -16.04 9.82
C THR A 87 -12.67 -17.28 9.83
N GLU A 88 -13.08 -18.37 9.19
CA GLU A 88 -12.27 -19.58 9.02
C GLU A 88 -11.06 -19.32 8.14
N THR A 89 -11.24 -18.66 6.99
CA THR A 89 -10.13 -18.25 6.10
C THR A 89 -9.16 -17.34 6.84
N MET A 90 -9.68 -16.39 7.63
CA MET A 90 -8.86 -15.49 8.45
C MET A 90 -8.05 -16.25 9.50
N ALA A 91 -8.66 -17.23 10.18
CA ALA A 91 -7.98 -18.04 11.17
C ALA A 91 -6.93 -18.97 10.53
N ALA A 92 -7.21 -19.53 9.34
CA ALA A 92 -6.25 -20.29 8.55
C ALA A 92 -5.04 -19.44 8.13
N LEU A 93 -5.28 -18.18 7.73
CA LEU A 93 -4.22 -17.20 7.44
C LEU A 93 -3.31 -16.97 8.65
N ILE A 94 -3.89 -16.69 9.82
CA ILE A 94 -3.12 -16.46 11.05
C ILE A 94 -2.30 -17.71 11.46
N ARG A 95 -2.85 -18.91 11.23
CA ARG A 95 -2.16 -20.19 11.48
C ARG A 95 -1.11 -20.55 10.44
N GLY A 96 -0.87 -19.69 9.44
CA GLY A 96 0.20 -19.87 8.45
C GLY A 96 -0.12 -20.83 7.31
N GLN A 97 -1.39 -21.16 7.08
CA GLN A 97 -1.78 -22.11 6.02
C GLN A 97 -1.54 -21.59 4.59
N PHE A 98 -1.24 -20.30 4.43
CA PHE A 98 -0.98 -19.64 3.14
C PHE A 98 0.45 -19.07 3.02
N ASN A 99 1.39 -19.53 3.87
CA ASN A 99 2.77 -19.02 3.91
C ASN A 99 3.57 -19.30 2.62
N ASP A 100 3.12 -20.24 1.80
CA ASP A 100 3.64 -20.54 0.47
C ASP A 100 3.35 -19.42 -0.53
N GLN A 101 2.19 -18.75 -0.43
CA GLN A 101 1.73 -17.74 -1.38
C GLN A 101 1.75 -16.31 -0.82
N ILE A 102 1.69 -16.14 0.50
CA ILE A 102 1.62 -14.85 1.18
C ILE A 102 2.94 -14.57 1.88
N SER A 103 3.56 -13.43 1.55
CA SER A 103 4.78 -12.95 2.19
C SER A 103 4.47 -12.23 3.48
N SER A 104 3.43 -11.39 3.49
CA SER A 104 2.99 -10.68 4.68
C SER A 104 1.51 -10.32 4.57
N PHE A 105 0.87 -10.13 5.73
CA PHE A 105 -0.47 -9.58 5.80
C PHE A 105 -0.57 -8.58 6.94
N LYS A 106 -1.49 -7.62 6.81
CA LYS A 106 -1.82 -6.69 7.89
C LYS A 106 -3.33 -6.69 8.14
N ILE A 107 -3.69 -6.92 9.39
CA ILE A 107 -5.08 -6.89 9.85
C ILE A 107 -5.36 -5.48 10.36
N VAL A 108 -6.33 -4.81 9.76
CA VAL A 108 -6.72 -3.44 10.08
C VAL A 108 -8.07 -3.45 10.80
N ASP A 109 -8.02 -3.20 12.11
CA ASP A 109 -9.22 -3.03 12.93
C ASP A 109 -9.66 -1.56 12.90
N CYS A 110 -10.79 -1.29 12.25
CA CYS A 110 -11.35 0.06 12.12
C CYS A 110 -12.32 0.44 13.26
N ARG A 111 -12.40 -0.35 14.33
CA ARG A 111 -13.18 -0.01 15.52
C ARG A 111 -12.52 1.10 16.33
N TYR A 112 -13.25 1.73 17.25
CA TYR A 112 -12.65 2.73 18.12
C TYR A 112 -11.69 2.08 19.14
N PRO A 113 -10.71 2.84 19.67
CA PRO A 113 -9.70 2.31 20.60
C PRO A 113 -10.28 1.52 21.77
N TYR A 114 -11.34 2.00 22.45
CA TYR A 114 -11.92 1.28 23.57
C TYR A 114 -12.52 -0.10 23.20
N GLU A 115 -12.96 -0.29 21.95
CA GLU A 115 -13.43 -1.58 21.45
C GLU A 115 -12.24 -2.52 21.17
N PHE A 116 -11.16 -1.96 20.61
CA PHE A 116 -9.92 -2.67 20.28
C PHE A 116 -9.16 -3.10 21.53
N ASP A 117 -8.95 -2.19 22.49
CA ASP A 117 -8.21 -2.42 23.72
C ASP A 117 -8.87 -3.49 24.60
N ALA A 118 -10.21 -3.58 24.55
CA ALA A 118 -10.96 -4.60 25.26
C ALA A 118 -10.92 -5.99 24.59
N GLY A 119 -10.33 -6.09 23.40
CA GLY A 119 -10.09 -7.32 22.68
C GLY A 119 -10.10 -7.11 21.18
N HIS A 120 -9.07 -7.63 20.50
CA HIS A 120 -8.90 -7.56 19.06
C HIS A 120 -8.25 -8.85 18.52
N ILE A 121 -8.27 -9.02 17.20
CA ILE A 121 -7.58 -10.15 16.54
C ILE A 121 -6.08 -9.99 16.76
N GLN A 122 -5.40 -11.07 17.16
CA GLN A 122 -3.96 -11.04 17.41
C GLN A 122 -3.19 -10.52 16.19
N GLY A 123 -2.30 -9.55 16.43
CA GLY A 123 -1.50 -8.91 15.38
C GLY A 123 -2.24 -7.83 14.58
N ALA A 124 -3.48 -7.51 14.92
CA ALA A 124 -4.19 -6.40 14.29
C ALA A 124 -3.65 -5.03 14.73
N VAL A 125 -3.71 -4.07 13.79
CA VAL A 125 -3.40 -2.66 14.03
C VAL A 125 -4.70 -1.86 14.07
N ASN A 126 -4.85 -0.96 15.05
CA ASN A 126 -6.05 -0.15 15.19
C ASN A 126 -5.95 1.14 14.36
N LEU A 127 -6.63 1.17 13.20
CA LEU A 127 -6.69 2.33 12.30
C LEU A 127 -8.14 2.82 12.19
N TYR A 128 -8.58 3.55 13.21
CA TYR A 128 -9.98 3.98 13.38
C TYR A 128 -10.34 5.29 12.65
N SER A 129 -9.39 5.91 11.96
CA SER A 129 -9.58 7.17 11.23
C SER A 129 -8.84 7.18 9.89
N LYS A 130 -9.30 8.04 8.98
CA LYS A 130 -8.71 8.18 7.64
C LYS A 130 -7.27 8.68 7.69
N ASP A 131 -6.95 9.58 8.63
CA ASP A 131 -5.59 10.11 8.77
C ASP A 131 -4.62 9.02 9.21
N LEU A 132 -5.05 8.12 10.10
CA LEU A 132 -4.23 6.97 10.49
C LEU A 132 -3.97 6.02 9.32
N ILE A 133 -4.97 5.79 8.45
CA ILE A 133 -4.78 5.00 7.21
C ILE A 133 -3.71 5.64 6.33
N GLU A 134 -3.82 6.94 6.08
CA GLU A 134 -2.84 7.65 5.26
C GLU A 134 -1.44 7.65 5.89
N GLN A 135 -1.33 8.00 7.17
CA GLN A 135 -0.07 8.09 7.90
C GLN A 135 0.67 6.76 8.01
N ILE A 136 -0.06 5.66 8.25
CA ILE A 136 0.56 4.35 8.57
C ILE A 136 0.68 3.45 7.35
N LEU A 137 -0.25 3.54 6.38
CA LEU A 137 -0.23 2.68 5.20
C LEU A 137 0.36 3.37 3.97
N LEU A 138 0.05 4.65 3.73
CA LEU A 138 0.38 5.27 2.44
C LEU A 138 1.58 6.22 2.49
N ASN A 139 1.71 7.04 3.53
CA ASN A 139 2.83 7.99 3.66
C ASN A 139 4.22 7.35 3.74
N PRO A 140 4.40 6.14 4.31
CA PRO A 140 5.70 5.48 4.28
C PRO A 140 6.10 4.98 2.87
N LEU A 141 5.18 4.98 1.90
CA LEU A 141 5.42 4.47 0.57
C LEU A 141 5.94 5.59 -0.33
N THR A 142 7.19 5.44 -0.77
CA THR A 142 7.90 6.44 -1.59
C THR A 142 8.26 5.94 -2.99
N SER A 143 8.25 4.62 -3.21
CA SER A 143 8.57 4.00 -4.49
C SER A 143 7.36 3.96 -5.42
N THR A 144 7.55 4.06 -6.73
CA THR A 144 6.46 3.79 -7.69
C THR A 144 6.03 2.32 -7.59
N PRO A 145 4.72 2.00 -7.54
CA PRO A 145 4.28 0.61 -7.54
C PRO A 145 4.37 0.01 -8.94
N GLU A 146 4.70 -1.27 -8.99
CA GLU A 146 4.80 -2.06 -10.22
C GLU A 146 3.89 -3.29 -10.16
N ILE A 147 3.39 -3.73 -11.31
CA ILE A 147 2.63 -4.98 -11.41
C ILE A 147 3.60 -6.14 -11.24
N GLN A 148 3.41 -6.91 -10.18
CA GLN A 148 4.31 -8.00 -9.82
C GLN A 148 3.99 -9.30 -10.59
N PRO A 149 4.99 -10.07 -11.07
CA PRO A 149 4.78 -11.38 -11.68
C PRO A 149 4.11 -12.38 -10.73
N ASP A 150 3.42 -13.38 -11.30
CA ASP A 150 2.63 -14.38 -10.55
C ASP A 150 3.45 -15.24 -9.59
N SER A 151 4.75 -15.40 -9.84
CA SER A 151 5.68 -16.13 -8.99
C SER A 151 5.94 -15.47 -7.63
N ASN A 152 5.65 -14.17 -7.49
CA ASN A 152 5.96 -13.43 -6.27
C ASN A 152 4.90 -13.66 -5.20
N LYS A 153 5.36 -13.92 -3.97
CA LYS A 153 4.49 -13.95 -2.80
C LYS A 153 3.83 -12.59 -2.57
N ARG A 154 2.63 -12.62 -2.00
CA ARG A 154 1.73 -11.46 -1.95
C ARG A 154 1.76 -10.75 -0.60
N ASN A 155 1.54 -9.45 -0.62
CA ASN A 155 1.33 -8.63 0.57
C ASN A 155 -0.13 -8.18 0.59
N ILE A 156 -0.88 -8.58 1.61
CA ILE A 156 -2.34 -8.38 1.63
C ILE A 156 -2.79 -7.54 2.83
N LEU A 157 -3.89 -6.83 2.67
CA LEU A 157 -4.56 -6.12 3.76
C LEU A 157 -5.93 -6.74 4.05
N ILE A 158 -6.29 -6.86 5.32
CA ILE A 158 -7.61 -7.34 5.74
C ILE A 158 -8.23 -6.27 6.63
N PHE A 159 -9.30 -5.66 6.17
CA PHE A 159 -10.08 -4.68 6.93
C PHE A 159 -11.22 -5.36 7.68
N HIS A 160 -11.51 -4.88 8.88
CA HIS A 160 -12.72 -5.25 9.59
C HIS A 160 -13.19 -4.15 10.53
N CYS A 161 -14.40 -4.29 11.07
CA CYS A 161 -14.80 -3.56 12.27
C CYS A 161 -15.58 -4.50 13.21
N GLU A 162 -16.57 -4.00 13.95
CA GLU A 162 -17.40 -4.84 14.84
C GLU A 162 -18.19 -5.88 14.02
N PHE A 163 -18.93 -5.43 13.02
CA PHE A 163 -19.73 -6.28 12.12
C PHE A 163 -19.26 -6.26 10.64
N SER A 164 -18.23 -5.47 10.34
CA SER A 164 -17.75 -5.21 8.96
C SER A 164 -18.80 -4.67 7.98
N TRP A 165 -19.84 -3.97 8.46
CA TRP A 165 -20.88 -3.39 7.59
C TRP A 165 -20.59 -1.96 7.14
N GLU A 166 -20.02 -1.14 8.03
CA GLU A 166 -19.88 0.30 7.80
C GLU A 166 -18.42 0.77 7.86
N ARG A 167 -17.82 0.74 9.07
CA ARG A 167 -16.49 1.33 9.31
C ARG A 167 -15.39 0.65 8.49
N GLY A 168 -15.32 -0.68 8.52
CA GLY A 168 -14.35 -1.47 7.74
C GLY A 168 -14.45 -1.22 6.23
N PRO A 169 -15.63 -1.42 5.60
CA PRO A 169 -15.84 -1.13 4.18
C PRO A 169 -15.49 0.31 3.80
N ASN A 170 -15.91 1.30 4.60
CA ASN A 170 -15.62 2.71 4.33
C ASN A 170 -14.12 3.03 4.38
N MET A 171 -13.36 2.42 5.29
CA MET A 171 -11.90 2.61 5.33
C MET A 171 -11.18 1.88 4.21
N SER A 172 -11.62 0.67 3.84
CA SER A 172 -11.09 -0.08 2.69
C SER A 172 -11.27 0.71 1.38
N ARG A 173 -12.48 1.24 1.13
CA ARG A 173 -12.76 2.10 -0.04
C ARG A 173 -11.95 3.39 -0.01
N PHE A 174 -11.80 4.01 1.16
CA PHE A 174 -10.98 5.20 1.32
C PHE A 174 -9.52 4.94 0.97
N LEU A 175 -8.92 3.85 1.48
CA LEU A 175 -7.57 3.43 1.12
C LEU A 175 -7.44 3.28 -0.40
N ARG A 176 -8.33 2.49 -1.02
CA ARG A 176 -8.28 2.22 -2.46
C ARG A 176 -8.40 3.50 -3.29
N SER A 177 -9.28 4.42 -2.89
CA SER A 177 -9.43 5.71 -3.56
C SER A 177 -8.13 6.53 -3.53
N LEU A 178 -7.45 6.57 -2.38
CA LEU A 178 -6.22 7.36 -2.23
C LEU A 178 -5.03 6.68 -2.92
N ASP A 179 -4.94 5.35 -2.85
CA ASP A 179 -3.94 4.55 -3.58
C ASP A 179 -4.07 4.79 -5.10
N ARG A 180 -5.31 4.73 -5.65
CA ARG A 180 -5.58 5.08 -7.05
C ARG A 180 -5.25 6.52 -7.40
N GLN A 181 -5.54 7.46 -6.50
CA GLN A 181 -5.22 8.87 -6.73
C GLN A 181 -3.71 9.11 -6.81
N ARG A 182 -2.93 8.48 -5.92
CA ARG A 182 -1.46 8.58 -5.91
C ARG A 182 -0.82 7.89 -7.12
N ASN A 183 -1.47 6.87 -7.67
CA ASN A 183 -0.95 6.06 -8.77
C ASN A 183 -1.67 6.31 -10.10
N LYS A 184 -2.23 7.52 -10.29
CA LYS A 184 -3.00 7.86 -11.50
C LYS A 184 -2.19 7.71 -12.79
N GLU A 185 -0.91 8.08 -12.76
CA GLU A 185 0.00 8.02 -13.91
C GLU A 185 0.50 6.59 -14.21
N HIS A 186 0.40 5.69 -13.22
CA HIS A 186 0.89 4.31 -13.30
C HIS A 186 -0.25 3.29 -13.33
N TYR A 187 -1.45 3.69 -13.75
CA TYR A 187 -2.60 2.79 -13.81
C TYR A 187 -2.29 1.57 -14.72
N PRO A 188 -2.61 0.32 -14.31
CA PRO A 188 -3.43 -0.06 -13.16
C PRO A 188 -2.67 -0.41 -11.88
N ALA A 189 -1.38 -0.12 -11.76
CA ALA A 189 -0.57 -0.45 -10.57
C ALA A 189 -1.13 0.15 -9.27
N LEU A 190 -0.90 -0.55 -8.16
CA LEU A 190 -1.34 -0.18 -6.81
C LEU A 190 -0.28 -0.54 -5.79
N TYR A 191 -0.21 0.21 -4.70
CA TYR A 191 0.56 -0.20 -3.53
C TYR A 191 -0.06 -1.42 -2.84
N TYR A 192 -1.39 -1.41 -2.72
CA TYR A 192 -2.17 -2.47 -2.09
C TYR A 192 -3.17 -3.05 -3.10
N PRO A 193 -2.69 -3.88 -4.05
CA PRO A 193 -3.55 -4.50 -5.05
C PRO A 193 -4.55 -5.46 -4.40
N GLU A 194 -4.15 -6.18 -3.35
CA GLU A 194 -4.96 -7.23 -2.75
C GLU A 194 -5.43 -6.84 -1.34
N VAL A 195 -6.73 -6.54 -1.25
CA VAL A 195 -7.38 -6.04 -0.03
C VAL A 195 -8.67 -6.80 0.18
N TYR A 196 -8.87 -7.28 1.40
CA TYR A 196 -10.04 -8.06 1.81
C TYR A 196 -10.84 -7.37 2.92
N LEU A 197 -12.10 -7.76 3.04
CA LEU A 197 -12.97 -7.46 4.16
C LEU A 197 -13.26 -8.75 4.94
N LEU A 198 -13.07 -8.75 6.26
CA LEU A 198 -13.47 -9.88 7.10
C LEU A 198 -14.99 -9.90 7.27
N HIS A 199 -15.67 -10.87 6.66
CA HIS A 199 -17.11 -11.07 6.83
C HIS A 199 -17.45 -11.31 8.31
N GLY A 200 -18.55 -10.72 8.79
CA GLY A 200 -19.00 -10.84 10.19
C GLY A 200 -18.22 -9.99 11.21
N GLY A 201 -17.08 -9.43 10.81
CA GLY A 201 -16.26 -8.58 11.65
C GLY A 201 -15.71 -9.28 12.89
N TYR A 202 -15.27 -8.47 13.86
CA TYR A 202 -14.70 -8.97 15.10
C TYR A 202 -15.74 -9.71 15.96
N GLU A 203 -17.02 -9.34 15.89
CA GLU A 203 -18.07 -9.99 16.67
C GLU A 203 -18.18 -11.49 16.33
N GLN A 204 -18.27 -11.82 15.04
CA GLN A 204 -18.35 -13.21 14.60
C GLN A 204 -17.01 -13.92 14.81
N PHE A 205 -15.89 -13.26 14.48
CA PHE A 205 -14.56 -13.85 14.65
C PHE A 205 -14.28 -14.22 16.11
N TYR A 206 -14.58 -13.32 17.05
CA TYR A 206 -14.39 -13.57 18.48
C TYR A 206 -15.23 -14.76 18.99
N LYS A 207 -16.47 -14.91 18.52
CA LYS A 207 -17.32 -16.06 18.91
C LYS A 207 -16.74 -17.40 18.46
N GLN A 208 -16.09 -17.43 17.30
CA GLN A 208 -15.68 -18.67 16.64
C GLN A 208 -14.19 -19.00 16.83
N GLN A 209 -13.33 -18.00 16.99
CA GLN A 209 -11.87 -18.09 16.97
C GLN A 209 -11.27 -17.29 18.16
N LYS A 210 -11.91 -17.40 19.33
CA LYS A 210 -11.58 -16.62 20.55
C LYS A 210 -10.11 -16.76 20.94
N GLU A 211 -9.50 -17.90 20.70
CA GLU A 211 -8.10 -18.18 21.00
C GLU A 211 -7.11 -17.33 20.19
N LEU A 212 -7.55 -16.79 19.04
CA LEU A 212 -6.77 -15.89 18.19
C LEU A 212 -7.02 -14.41 18.53
N CYS A 213 -7.61 -14.11 19.68
CA CYS A 213 -7.91 -12.75 20.13
C CYS A 213 -7.10 -12.37 21.38
N SER A 214 -6.67 -11.11 21.47
CA SER A 214 -5.92 -10.59 22.62
C SER A 214 -6.33 -9.14 22.96
N PRO A 215 -6.68 -8.83 24.22
CA PRO A 215 -7.16 -9.79 25.22
C PRO A 215 -8.35 -10.60 24.68
N GLN A 216 -8.65 -11.74 25.29
CA GLN A 216 -9.82 -12.55 24.93
C GLN A 216 -11.13 -11.94 25.46
N GLY A 217 -11.40 -10.71 25.03
CA GLY A 217 -12.58 -9.94 25.35
C GLY A 217 -13.28 -9.43 24.10
N TYR A 218 -14.52 -8.99 24.31
CA TYR A 218 -15.34 -8.34 23.30
C TYR A 218 -16.06 -7.18 23.94
N ARG A 219 -15.84 -5.98 23.40
CA ARG A 219 -16.56 -4.77 23.81
C ARG A 219 -17.28 -4.18 22.59
N PRO A 220 -18.62 -4.11 22.62
CA PRO A 220 -19.38 -3.51 21.54
C PRO A 220 -19.19 -2.00 21.50
N MET A 221 -19.43 -1.40 20.33
CA MET A 221 -19.32 0.05 20.15
C MET A 221 -20.24 0.82 21.12
N LYS A 222 -21.44 0.32 21.40
CA LYS A 222 -22.43 0.98 22.29
C LYS A 222 -22.34 0.50 23.74
N HIS A 223 -21.14 0.25 24.26
CA HIS A 223 -20.95 -0.13 25.66
C HIS A 223 -21.32 1.05 26.60
N PRO A 224 -22.14 0.85 27.65
CA PRO A 224 -22.59 1.92 28.56
C PRO A 224 -21.43 2.74 29.17
N ASP A 225 -20.35 2.06 29.57
CA ASP A 225 -19.18 2.71 30.18
C ASP A 225 -18.38 3.62 29.22
N HIS A 226 -18.68 3.58 27.91
CA HIS A 226 -17.93 4.31 26.87
C HIS A 226 -18.77 5.27 26.05
N GLU A 227 -19.92 5.71 26.57
CA GLU A 227 -20.75 6.68 25.86
C GLU A 227 -20.03 8.01 25.58
N ALA A 228 -19.19 8.48 26.53
CA ALA A 228 -18.43 9.72 26.36
C ALA A 228 -17.38 9.59 25.26
N ASP A 229 -16.65 8.48 25.24
CA ASP A 229 -15.66 8.17 24.20
C ASP A 229 -16.33 8.07 22.83
N LEU A 230 -17.44 7.34 22.74
CA LEU A 230 -18.23 7.22 21.52
C LEU A 230 -18.66 8.59 20.97
N ARG A 231 -19.13 9.50 21.84
CA ARG A 231 -19.46 10.88 21.45
C ARG A 231 -18.23 11.63 20.94
N GLN A 232 -17.09 11.50 21.62
CA GLN A 232 -15.84 12.16 21.21
C GLN A 232 -15.36 11.67 19.84
N PHE A 233 -15.28 10.36 19.60
CA PHE A 233 -14.81 9.81 18.32
C PHE A 233 -15.75 10.17 17.17
N ARG A 234 -17.07 10.15 17.38
CA ARG A 234 -18.04 10.60 16.37
C ARG A 234 -17.88 12.07 16.01
N ASN A 235 -17.65 12.93 17.00
CA ASN A 235 -17.44 14.37 16.76
C ASN A 235 -16.15 14.63 15.99
N LYS A 236 -15.06 13.92 16.34
CA LYS A 236 -13.81 13.94 15.57
C LYS A 236 -14.12 13.56 14.12
N SER A 237 -14.69 12.38 13.86
CA SER A 237 -15.03 11.90 12.50
C SER A 237 -15.87 12.88 11.66
N LYS A 238 -16.72 13.70 12.28
CA LYS A 238 -17.48 14.75 11.59
C LYS A 238 -16.64 15.97 11.23
N SER A 239 -15.77 16.43 12.14
CA SER A 239 -14.87 17.56 11.86
C SER A 239 -13.97 17.31 10.64
N TRP A 240 -13.50 16.06 10.45
CA TRP A 240 -12.71 15.66 9.27
C TRP A 240 -13.50 15.64 7.95
N GLN A 241 -14.83 15.69 7.97
CA GLN A 241 -15.64 15.87 6.75
C GLN A 241 -15.69 17.34 6.31
N GLY A 242 -15.46 18.30 7.22
CA GLY A 242 -15.55 19.73 6.96
C GLY A 242 -14.41 20.29 6.11
N ASP A 243 -13.19 19.78 6.26
CA ASP A 243 -12.01 20.28 5.52
C ASP A 243 -12.01 19.93 4.02
N LYS A 244 -12.83 18.95 3.61
CA LYS A 244 -12.99 18.58 2.19
C LYS A 244 -13.83 19.57 1.39
N SER A 245 -14.63 20.42 2.04
CA SER A 245 -15.45 21.42 1.35
C SER A 245 -14.61 22.54 0.71
N ARG A 246 -13.38 22.76 1.18
CA ARG A 246 -12.48 23.80 0.65
C ARG A 246 -11.61 23.34 -0.53
N ILE A 247 -11.36 22.04 -0.67
CA ILE A 247 -10.56 21.50 -1.78
C ILE A 247 -11.44 21.22 -3.02
N ASN A 248 -12.73 20.93 -2.83
CA ASN A 248 -13.65 20.59 -3.92
C ASN A 248 -14.35 21.79 -4.60
N SER A 249 -14.13 23.03 -4.16
CA SER A 249 -14.81 24.21 -4.75
C SER A 249 -14.13 24.79 -5.99
N ASN A 250 -12.96 24.29 -6.40
CA ASN A 250 -12.23 24.81 -7.56
C ASN A 250 -12.15 23.86 -8.77
N ILE A 251 -12.86 22.72 -8.77
CA ILE A 251 -12.94 21.84 -9.96
C ILE A 251 -14.40 21.41 -10.17
N VAL A 252 -15.28 22.36 -10.48
CA VAL A 252 -16.55 22.06 -11.16
C VAL A 252 -16.64 22.97 -12.36
N GLY A 253 -16.25 22.46 -13.53
CA GLY A 253 -16.35 23.23 -14.76
C GLY A 253 -15.61 22.64 -15.95
N ALA A 254 -15.89 21.38 -16.34
CA ALA A 254 -15.75 20.98 -17.75
C ALA A 254 -16.50 19.66 -18.03
N ASN A 255 -17.59 19.82 -18.79
CA ASN A 255 -18.37 18.83 -19.53
C ASN A 255 -17.71 17.47 -19.85
N LEU A 256 -18.41 16.39 -19.51
CA LEU A 256 -18.35 15.13 -20.26
C LEU A 256 -19.78 14.70 -20.62
N LYS A 257 -20.33 15.32 -21.66
CA LYS A 257 -21.31 14.68 -22.54
C LYS A 257 -20.59 14.45 -23.87
N ARG A 258 -20.57 13.18 -24.31
CA ARG A 258 -20.61 12.68 -25.71
C ARG A 258 -19.66 11.50 -25.91
N LEU A 259 -20.15 10.56 -26.74
CA LEU A 259 -19.57 9.29 -27.21
C LEU A 259 -19.96 8.10 -26.29
N GLY A 260 -20.89 7.20 -26.61
CA GLY A 260 -21.60 7.00 -27.87
C GLY A 260 -20.76 6.28 -28.91
N PHE A 261 -20.32 5.06 -28.59
CA PHE A 261 -20.27 3.83 -29.42
C PHE A 261 -20.07 2.64 -28.48
#